data_AF-A0A6L7QK47-F1
#
_entry.id   AF-A0A6L7QK47-F1
#
_cell.length_a   1.000
_cell.length_b   1.000
_cell.length_c   1.000
_cell.angle_alpha   90.00
_cell.angle_beta   90.00
_cell.angle_gamma   90.00
#
_symmetry.space_group_name_H-M   'P 1'
#
loop_
_entity.id
_entity.type
_entity.pdbx_description
1 polymer ?
#
loop_
_entity_poly.entity_id
_entity_poly.type
_entity_poly.pdbx_seq_one_letter_code
_entity_poly.pdbx_strand_id
1 'polypeptide(L)'
;MEQHFSIKVLSGIYSILKVKDRPGLPEIVNRTGNSFFSLIRLKGEWTIICESGGMPDDSLVVESSHGWRVFLIDEPLTFDMIGVIYRITEILKDAGISVMAIYAITNDVFFVI
;
A
#
# COMPACT_ATOMS: atom_id res chain seq x y z
N MET A 1 -27.15 -10.12 -7.85
CA MET A 1 -26.14 -10.77 -8.70
C MET A 1 -24.90 -10.94 -7.85
N GLU A 2 -24.34 -12.14 -7.83
CA GLU A 2 -23.01 -12.35 -7.24
C GLU A 2 -21.97 -11.75 -8.18
N GLN A 3 -20.99 -11.05 -7.61
CA GLN A 3 -19.91 -10.41 -8.35
C GLN A 3 -18.61 -11.12 -7.98
N HIS A 4 -17.90 -11.60 -8.99
CA HIS A 4 -16.63 -12.27 -8.83
C HIS A 4 -15.51 -11.32 -9.25
N PHE A 5 -14.48 -11.23 -8.43
CA PHE A 5 -13.30 -10.43 -8.71
C PHE A 5 -12.08 -11.32 -8.86
N SER A 6 -11.23 -11.00 -9.83
CA SER A 6 -9.90 -11.61 -9.94
C SER A 6 -8.93 -10.90 -9.02
N ILE A 7 -8.11 -11.67 -8.28
CA ILE A 7 -7.10 -11.13 -7.37
C ILE A 7 -5.72 -11.47 -7.92
N LYS A 8 -4.85 -10.45 -7.98
CA LYS A 8 -3.43 -10.60 -8.32
C LYS A 8 -2.57 -10.34 -7.10
N VAL A 9 -1.81 -11.34 -6.67
CA VAL A 9 -0.85 -11.20 -5.57
C VAL A 9 0.48 -10.67 -6.12
N LEU A 10 1.02 -9.62 -5.51
CA LEU A 10 2.36 -9.13 -5.85
C LEU A 10 3.41 -9.95 -5.11
N SER A 11 4.52 -10.24 -5.80
CA SER A 11 5.70 -10.81 -5.17
C SER A 11 6.36 -9.78 -4.25
N GLY A 12 7.02 -10.26 -3.19
CA GLY A 12 7.78 -9.41 -2.28
C GLY A 12 7.10 -9.22 -0.93
N ILE A 13 7.80 -8.46 -0.09
CA ILE A 13 7.38 -8.04 1.24
C ILE A 13 7.49 -6.53 1.25
N TYR A 14 6.51 -5.86 1.85
CA TYR A 14 6.42 -4.41 1.83
C TYR A 14 6.58 -3.84 3.24
N SER A 15 6.90 -2.55 3.28
CA SER A 15 7.06 -1.80 4.52
C SER A 15 6.34 -0.47 4.45
N ILE A 16 5.77 -0.09 5.58
CA ILE A 16 5.17 1.21 5.83
C ILE A 16 6.15 1.96 6.74
N LEU A 17 6.67 3.08 6.28
CA LEU A 17 7.78 3.79 6.89
C LEU A 17 7.36 5.22 7.17
N LYS A 18 7.44 5.65 8.42
CA LYS A 18 7.41 7.07 8.76
C LYS A 18 8.82 7.62 8.60
N VAL A 19 8.98 8.70 7.85
CA VAL A 19 10.30 9.27 7.54
C VAL A 19 10.41 10.74 7.89
N LYS A 20 11.66 11.18 8.14
CA LYS A 20 11.98 12.60 8.35
C LYS A 20 11.69 13.39 7.09
N ASP A 21 11.16 14.61 7.26
CA ASP A 21 11.04 15.56 6.15
C ASP A 21 12.44 15.91 5.62
N ARG A 22 12.60 15.92 4.30
CA ARG A 22 13.85 16.22 3.63
C ARG A 22 13.58 16.88 2.28
N PRO A 23 14.32 17.94 1.92
CA PRO A 23 14.25 18.51 0.58
C PRO A 23 14.46 17.43 -0.50
N GLY A 24 13.56 17.38 -1.48
CA GLY A 24 13.65 16.42 -2.58
C GLY A 24 13.24 14.98 -2.25
N LEU A 25 12.60 14.71 -1.10
CA LEU A 25 12.18 13.36 -0.71
C LEU A 25 11.40 12.60 -1.82
N PRO A 26 10.42 13.18 -2.53
CA PRO A 26 9.75 12.48 -3.64
C PRO A 26 10.70 12.03 -4.74
N GLU A 27 11.69 12.87 -5.11
CA GLU A 27 12.66 12.54 -6.16
C GLU A 27 13.64 11.46 -5.70
N ILE A 28 14.08 11.53 -4.45
CA ILE A 28 14.95 10.53 -3.82
C ILE A 28 14.28 9.15 -3.85
N VAL A 29 13.02 9.07 -3.44
CA VAL A 29 12.25 7.82 -3.44
C VAL A 29 12.03 7.32 -4.86
N ASN A 30 11.69 8.20 -5.82
CA ASN A 30 11.49 7.82 -7.22
C ASN A 30 12.75 7.24 -7.89
N ARG A 31 13.95 7.58 -7.40
CA ARG A 31 15.24 7.10 -7.93
C ARG A 31 15.65 5.70 -7.43
N THR A 32 14.93 5.13 -6.48
CA THR A 32 15.25 3.81 -5.88
C THR A 32 15.03 2.63 -6.83
N GLY A 33 14.29 2.81 -7.92
CA GLY A 33 13.94 1.73 -8.84
C GLY A 33 12.81 0.82 -8.33
N ASN A 34 12.15 1.19 -7.23
CA ASN A 34 10.98 0.48 -6.73
C ASN A 34 9.88 0.42 -7.80
N SER A 35 9.38 -0.78 -8.07
CA SER A 35 8.27 -1.00 -9.02
C SER A 35 6.92 -0.51 -8.47
N PHE A 36 6.82 -0.37 -7.15
CA PHE A 36 5.68 0.18 -6.44
C PHE A 36 6.16 1.05 -5.29
N PHE A 37 5.62 2.26 -5.17
CA PHE A 37 5.67 3.03 -3.93
C PHE A 37 4.45 3.95 -3.80
N SER A 38 4.12 4.30 -2.55
CA SER A 38 3.19 5.38 -2.21
C SER A 38 3.87 6.36 -1.27
N LEU A 39 3.64 7.65 -1.50
CA LEU A 39 4.16 8.72 -0.66
C LEU A 39 2.99 9.58 -0.17
N ILE A 40 2.75 9.55 1.13
CA ILE A 40 1.64 10.25 1.78
C ILE A 40 2.23 11.36 2.63
N ARG A 41 1.79 12.61 2.39
CA ARG A 41 2.06 13.75 3.26
C ARG A 41 0.79 14.15 3.99
N LEU A 42 0.77 14.02 5.30
CA LEU A 42 -0.38 14.42 6.12
C LEU A 42 0.10 15.20 7.33
N LYS A 43 -0.38 16.44 7.49
CA LYS A 43 -0.04 17.32 8.63
C LYS A 43 1.47 17.47 8.87
N GLY A 44 2.28 17.47 7.80
CA GLY A 44 3.73 17.60 7.87
C GLY A 44 4.49 16.30 8.12
N GLU A 45 3.79 15.18 8.33
CA GLU A 45 4.38 13.85 8.42
C GLU A 45 4.44 13.20 7.04
N TRP A 46 5.53 12.48 6.77
CA TRP A 46 5.71 11.69 5.56
C TRP A 46 5.65 10.20 5.88
N THR A 47 4.76 9.50 5.17
CA THR A 47 4.70 8.05 5.16
C THR A 47 5.05 7.54 3.77
N ILE A 48 6.00 6.61 3.71
CA ILE A 48 6.38 5.88 2.50
C ILE A 48 5.88 4.45 2.63
N ILE A 49 5.30 3.94 1.57
CA ILE A 49 4.98 2.52 1.44
C ILE A 49 5.76 2.02 0.23
N CYS A 50 6.64 1.05 0.42
CA CYS A 50 7.48 0.50 -0.65
C CYS A 50 7.84 -0.96 -0.34
N GLU A 51 8.50 -1.63 -1.29
CA GLU A 51 9.10 -2.95 -1.03
C GLU A 51 10.14 -2.85 0.10
N SER A 52 10.20 -3.86 0.95
CA SER A 52 11.15 -3.92 2.07
C SER A 52 12.58 -3.84 1.56
N GLY A 53 13.38 -2.94 2.14
CA GLY A 53 14.74 -2.65 1.68
C GLY A 53 14.79 -1.70 0.48
N GLY A 54 13.65 -1.19 -0.01
CA GLY A 54 13.56 -0.24 -1.11
C GLY A 54 13.85 1.21 -0.74
N MET A 55 14.28 1.49 0.50
CA MET A 55 14.70 2.83 0.90
C MET A 55 16.14 3.12 0.46
N PRO A 56 16.44 4.33 -0.01
CA PRO A 56 17.80 4.70 -0.40
C PRO A 56 18.71 4.99 0.82
N ASP A 57 18.11 5.33 1.95
CA ASP A 57 18.81 5.67 3.19
C ASP A 57 17.89 5.39 4.40
N ASP A 58 18.18 4.30 5.11
CA ASP A 58 17.42 3.89 6.30
C ASP A 58 17.55 4.88 7.47
N SER A 59 18.56 5.78 7.46
CA SER A 59 18.71 6.79 8.52
C SER A 59 17.60 7.86 8.51
N LEU A 60 16.83 7.91 7.42
CA LEU A 60 15.64 8.76 7.28
C LEU A 60 14.42 8.17 7.97
N VAL A 61 14.41 6.86 8.25
CA VAL A 61 13.28 6.17 8.88
C VAL A 61 13.22 6.50 10.37
N VAL A 62 12.03 6.92 10.82
CA VAL A 62 11.72 7.24 12.22
C VAL A 62 11.00 6.07 12.87
N GLU A 63 10.10 5.43 12.13
CA GLU A 63 9.28 4.31 12.58
C GLU A 63 8.92 3.45 11.36
N SER A 64 8.74 2.14 11.58
CA SER A 64 8.45 1.20 10.51
C SER A 64 7.52 0.08 10.93
N SER A 65 6.72 -0.38 9.97
CA SER A 65 5.98 -1.64 10.02
C SER A 65 6.37 -2.47 8.80
N HIS A 66 6.89 -3.67 9.04
CA HIS A 66 7.40 -4.58 8.02
C HIS A 66 6.53 -5.83 7.90
N GLY A 67 6.76 -6.64 6.87
CA GLY A 67 6.11 -7.95 6.73
C GLY A 67 4.80 -7.92 5.92
N TRP A 68 4.42 -6.77 5.37
CA TRP A 68 3.18 -6.63 4.63
C TRP A 68 3.22 -7.38 3.31
N ARG A 69 2.12 -8.07 2.99
CA ARG A 69 1.89 -8.71 1.69
C ARG A 69 0.84 -7.92 0.92
N VAL A 70 0.95 -7.93 -0.41
CA VAL A 70 0.10 -7.10 -1.26
C VAL A 70 -0.67 -7.96 -2.25
N PHE A 71 -1.96 -7.66 -2.38
CA PHE A 71 -2.76 -8.11 -3.50
C PHE A 71 -3.54 -6.93 -4.11
N LEU A 72 -3.89 -7.10 -5.37
CA LEU A 72 -4.63 -6.15 -6.18
C LEU A 72 -5.93 -6.81 -6.64
N ILE A 73 -6.97 -6.01 -6.85
CA ILE A 73 -8.09 -6.42 -7.70
C ILE A 73 -7.64 -6.21 -9.15
N ASP A 74 -7.67 -7.29 -9.94
CA ASP A 74 -7.16 -7.34 -11.33
C ASP A 74 -8.15 -6.77 -12.35
N GLU A 75 -9.07 -5.93 -11.89
CA GLU A 75 -10.00 -5.14 -12.69
C GLU A 75 -10.33 -3.83 -11.96
N PRO A 76 -10.60 -2.72 -12.69
CA PRO A 76 -10.92 -1.46 -12.05
C PRO A 76 -12.28 -1.54 -11.35
N LEU A 77 -12.31 -1.25 -10.04
CA LEU A 77 -13.57 -0.99 -9.37
C LEU A 77 -14.05 0.42 -9.74
N THR A 78 -15.18 0.52 -10.41
CA THR A 78 -15.75 1.83 -10.75
C THR A 78 -16.28 2.52 -9.47
N PHE A 79 -16.21 3.85 -9.42
CA PHE A 79 -16.52 4.62 -8.20
C PHE A 79 -17.98 4.48 -7.71
N ASP A 80 -18.88 3.98 -8.54
CA ASP A 80 -20.27 3.67 -8.23
C ASP A 80 -20.46 2.31 -7.53
N MET A 81 -19.39 1.50 -7.43
CA MET A 81 -19.44 0.19 -6.78
C MET A 81 -19.34 0.31 -5.25
N ILE A 82 -20.47 0.58 -4.62
CA ILE A 82 -20.57 0.75 -3.17
C ILE A 82 -20.42 -0.59 -2.44
N GLY A 83 -19.62 -0.60 -1.37
CA GLY A 83 -19.51 -1.71 -0.43
C GLY A 83 -18.56 -2.84 -0.83
N VAL A 84 -17.85 -2.73 -1.97
CA VAL A 84 -16.87 -3.75 -2.39
C VAL A 84 -15.73 -3.87 -1.36
N ILE A 85 -15.12 -2.74 -0.99
CA ILE A 85 -14.05 -2.72 0.03
C ILE A 85 -14.57 -3.28 1.35
N TYR A 86 -15.78 -2.90 1.78
CA TYR A 86 -16.40 -3.44 2.99
C TYR A 86 -16.44 -4.97 2.97
N ARG A 87 -16.98 -5.57 1.91
CA ARG A 87 -17.07 -7.04 1.77
C ARG A 87 -15.69 -7.72 1.86
N ILE A 88 -14.67 -7.14 1.23
CA ILE A 88 -13.31 -7.68 1.28
C ILE A 88 -12.75 -7.58 2.70
N THR A 89 -12.87 -6.41 3.34
CA THR A 89 -12.35 -6.18 4.70
C THR A 89 -13.12 -6.98 5.76
N GLU A 90 -14.40 -7.29 5.55
CA GLU A 90 -15.19 -8.15 6.42
C GLU A 90 -14.66 -9.59 6.43
N ILE A 91 -14.36 -10.15 5.24
CA ILE A 91 -13.74 -11.47 5.10
C ILE A 91 -12.36 -11.50 5.79
N LEU A 92 -11.53 -10.48 5.58
CA LEU A 92 -10.21 -10.40 6.20
C LEU A 92 -10.29 -10.28 7.72
N LYS A 93 -11.24 -9.48 8.23
CA LYS A 93 -11.54 -9.37 9.66
C LYS A 93 -11.93 -10.72 10.26
N ASP A 94 -12.80 -11.48 9.59
CA ASP A 94 -13.22 -12.82 10.05
C ASP A 94 -12.04 -13.82 10.08
N ALA A 95 -11.05 -13.63 9.21
CA ALA A 95 -9.81 -14.39 9.21
C ALA A 95 -8.75 -13.87 10.21
N GLY A 96 -9.01 -12.76 10.93
CA GLY A 96 -8.06 -12.13 11.85
C GLY A 96 -6.88 -11.44 11.17
N ILE A 97 -7.04 -11.07 9.89
CA ILE A 97 -6.01 -10.43 9.07
C ILE A 97 -6.17 -8.92 9.13
N SER A 98 -5.10 -8.21 9.48
CA SER A 98 -5.08 -6.74 9.45
C SER A 98 -4.94 -6.26 8.01
N VAL A 99 -5.64 -5.18 7.65
CA VAL A 99 -5.69 -4.70 6.26
C VAL A 99 -5.60 -3.18 6.16
N MET A 100 -4.85 -2.72 5.17
CA MET A 100 -4.81 -1.34 4.71
C MET A 100 -5.11 -1.32 3.20
N ALA A 101 -6.18 -0.63 2.80
CA ALA A 101 -6.55 -0.46 1.40
C ALA A 101 -6.09 0.91 0.88
N ILE A 102 -5.47 0.93 -0.30
CA ILE A 102 -5.06 2.14 -1.02
C ILE A 102 -5.78 2.12 -2.37
N TYR A 103 -6.57 3.17 -2.61
CA TYR A 103 -7.23 3.37 -3.89
C TYR A 103 -6.28 4.12 -4.83
N ALA A 104 -5.94 3.53 -5.97
CA ALA A 104 -5.27 4.21 -7.08
C ALA A 104 -6.21 4.29 -8.28
N ILE A 105 -5.86 5.11 -9.29
CA ILE A 105 -6.76 5.40 -10.42
C ILE A 105 -7.18 4.15 -11.22
N THR A 106 -6.33 3.13 -11.27
CA THR A 106 -6.56 1.91 -12.07
C THR A 106 -6.84 0.68 -11.21
N ASN A 107 -6.22 0.59 -10.03
CA ASN A 107 -6.29 -0.60 -9.20
C ASN A 107 -6.45 -0.23 -7.72
N ASP A 108 -7.30 -1.01 -7.05
CA ASP A 108 -7.35 -1.08 -5.60
C ASP A 108 -6.24 -2.00 -5.08
N VAL A 109 -5.43 -1.47 -4.17
CA VAL A 109 -4.28 -2.17 -3.57
C VAL A 109 -4.57 -2.49 -2.12
N PHE A 110 -4.43 -3.75 -1.72
CA PHE A 110 -4.64 -4.21 -0.35
C PHE A 110 -3.33 -4.71 0.23
N PHE A 111 -2.91 -4.09 1.32
CA PHE A 111 -1.81 -4.53 2.16
C PHE A 111 -2.39 -5.33 3.31
N VAL A 112 -1.87 -6.53 3.55
CA VAL A 112 -2.30 -7.43 4.63
C VAL A 112 -1.14 -7.95 5.46
N ILE A 113 -1.40 -8.19 6.76
CA ILE A 113 -0.47 -8.81 7.71
C ILE A 113 -1.21 -9.60 8.78
#